data_AF-K5WM39-F1
#
_entry.id   AF-K5WM39-F1
#
_cell.length_a   1.000
_cell.length_b   1.000
_cell.length_c   1.000
_cell.angle_alpha   90.00
_cell.angle_beta   90.00
_cell.angle_gamma   90.00
#
_symmetry.space_group_name_H-M   'P 1'
#
loop_
_entity.id
_entity.type
_entity.pdbx_description
1 polymer ?
#
loop_
_entity_poly.entity_id
_entity_poly.type
_entity_poly.pdbx_seq_one_letter_code
_entity_poly.pdbx_strand_id
1 'polypeptide(L)'
;MSPGAFQEAHDFILNNPQFIYSHVHTTNHTINNDVIAFVPGSGIQMLLQKSMPDAFHDSSARYPPPRCHTGTREALIKTIIDWGNGASNYSDPILWVYGRAGVGKSAVAQSSAEAMNLQGNLGAAVFLSQSSEDQDSRCLFTSITYQIAIKCDTFSSIVDYRIRKDPTLVDKSITEQFRELLIKPLQELGEKERARLDGWVIIIDGLDECEGMQAQCDIVEIVATSIRERTTPFRWIFLSRPERHLSTLFTKKLTDSVSRHLELPVSREIDHEILLYLSDELKTVQETHNLQSSWPSEKDLTTLVNLSAGLWIYAVTVCRFIIEPNSSGPVDQLDTVLSLATPVPSNTSESDHPLTELDMFYTLIMRRVFPKVLPTVLQILLLHSLNLPQCQVQVIPAVANILGLSELQLRNACSSLQSVLEITPDLHIRFYHASFGEFIRNPTRSKEFCIYSSLEPLRNGLLNRLNSVHSHSTETNLIIDVTWPNPEASGFWPFGYFNGYSPFEVSVRYDSIFVEGSMVSRPHLRGAVFIAHEITNKHSGGASRQSNATNLQPAYQLFQQTGECYKGTTLYLGLWQKQGFVLEL
;
A
#
# COMPACT_ATOMS: atom_id res chain seq x y z
N MET A 1 -33.80 -3.09 42.85
CA MET A 1 -34.35 -2.58 41.58
C MET A 1 -34.65 -1.11 41.79
N SER A 2 -33.99 -0.22 41.04
CA SER A 2 -34.29 1.22 41.05
C SER A 2 -35.70 1.44 40.50
N PRO A 3 -36.51 2.35 41.05
CA PRO A 3 -37.77 2.72 40.43
C PRO A 3 -37.48 3.33 39.05
N GLY A 4 -38.16 2.85 38.01
CA GLY A 4 -38.00 3.34 36.64
C GLY A 4 -38.50 4.78 36.50
N ALA A 5 -38.04 5.47 35.45
CA ALA A 5 -38.19 6.91 35.22
C ALA A 5 -39.65 7.45 35.10
N PHE A 6 -40.67 6.62 35.31
CA PHE A 6 -42.08 6.97 35.09
C PHE A 6 -43.02 6.41 36.17
N GLN A 7 -42.61 6.41 37.44
CA GLN A 7 -43.57 6.11 38.51
C GLN A 7 -44.59 7.24 38.64
N GLU A 8 -45.88 6.89 38.68
CA GLU A 8 -47.07 7.77 38.82
C GLU A 8 -47.50 8.59 37.59
N ALA A 9 -46.87 8.35 36.45
CA ALA A 9 -47.21 8.97 35.18
C ALA A 9 -48.54 8.39 34.64
N HIS A 10 -49.57 9.23 34.42
CA HIS A 10 -50.87 8.85 33.83
C HIS A 10 -51.35 9.90 32.80
N ASP A 11 -52.29 9.52 31.92
CA ASP A 11 -52.91 10.35 30.86
C ASP A 11 -52.02 10.78 29.66
N PHE A 12 -51.20 9.87 29.12
CA PHE A 12 -50.49 10.12 27.86
C PHE A 12 -51.28 9.67 26.63
N ILE A 13 -51.46 10.57 25.67
CA ILE A 13 -51.92 10.23 24.33
C ILE A 13 -50.71 10.27 23.40
N LEU A 14 -50.23 9.09 23.00
CA LEU A 14 -49.12 8.94 22.05
C LEU A 14 -49.68 8.67 20.64
N ASN A 15 -49.61 9.68 19.78
CA ASN A 15 -49.97 9.51 18.37
C ASN A 15 -48.71 9.15 17.56
N ASN A 16 -48.64 7.91 17.05
CA ASN A 16 -47.52 7.35 16.29
C ASN A 16 -46.14 7.34 17.00
N PRO A 17 -45.99 6.72 18.19
CA PRO A 17 -44.69 6.64 18.84
C PRO A 17 -43.76 5.64 18.12
N GLN A 18 -42.55 6.08 17.79
CA GLN A 18 -41.42 5.24 17.40
C GLN A 18 -40.48 5.12 18.61
N PHE A 19 -40.37 3.94 19.20
CA PHE A 19 -39.47 3.69 20.33
C PHE A 19 -38.12 3.19 19.81
N ILE A 20 -37.05 3.96 20.06
CA ILE A 20 -35.68 3.56 19.75
C ILE A 20 -35.00 3.19 21.07
N TYR A 21 -34.61 1.92 21.21
CA TYR A 21 -33.78 1.46 22.32
C TYR A 21 -32.34 1.94 22.09
N SER A 22 -31.92 2.99 22.80
CA SER A 22 -30.51 3.34 22.91
C SER A 22 -29.99 2.88 24.28
N HIS A 23 -28.98 1.99 24.28
CA HIS A 23 -28.22 1.68 25.49
C HIS A 23 -27.35 2.89 25.85
N VAL A 24 -27.95 3.88 26.50
CA VAL A 24 -27.24 5.04 27.04
C VAL A 24 -26.90 4.75 28.49
N HIS A 25 -25.61 4.67 28.81
CA HIS A 25 -25.14 4.80 30.19
C HIS A 25 -25.56 6.19 30.69
N THR A 26 -26.48 6.22 31.67
CA THR A 26 -27.01 7.44 32.28
C THR A 26 -25.88 8.31 32.86
N THR A 27 -25.60 9.44 32.21
CA THR A 27 -25.00 10.61 32.85
C THR A 27 -26.09 11.66 33.03
N ASN A 28 -26.32 12.07 34.27
CA ASN A 28 -27.30 13.10 34.64
C ASN A 28 -26.98 14.42 33.94
N HIS A 29 -27.77 14.79 32.93
CA HIS A 29 -27.76 16.13 32.36
C HIS A 29 -28.93 16.94 32.92
N THR A 30 -28.62 17.92 33.74
CA THR A 30 -29.51 19.03 34.07
C THR A 30 -29.72 19.84 32.79
N ILE A 31 -30.94 19.84 32.24
CA ILE A 31 -31.28 20.63 31.06
C ILE A 31 -31.46 22.08 31.49
N ASN A 32 -30.42 22.90 31.33
CA ASN A 32 -30.57 24.34 31.16
C ASN A 32 -30.44 24.64 29.66
N ASN A 33 -31.41 25.39 29.13
CA ASN A 33 -31.41 25.92 27.78
C ASN A 33 -30.09 26.61 27.45
N ASP A 34 -29.29 26.04 26.54
CA ASP A 34 -28.36 26.77 25.66
C ASP A 34 -27.77 25.79 24.63
N VAL A 35 -27.86 26.18 23.35
CA VAL A 35 -27.11 25.69 22.17
C VAL A 35 -27.08 24.16 21.97
N ILE A 36 -27.71 23.68 20.89
CA ILE A 36 -27.41 22.34 20.33
C ILE A 36 -25.95 22.37 19.84
N ALA A 37 -25.02 22.10 20.76
CA ALA A 37 -23.64 21.84 20.39
C ALA A 37 -23.66 20.57 19.54
N PHE A 38 -23.24 20.70 18.28
CA PHE A 38 -22.88 19.57 17.44
C PHE A 38 -21.91 18.72 18.26
N VAL A 39 -22.35 17.57 18.77
CA VAL A 39 -21.44 16.62 19.42
C VAL A 39 -20.57 16.10 18.30
N PRO A 40 -19.28 16.46 18.24
CA PRO A 40 -18.40 15.89 17.21
C PRO A 40 -18.42 14.37 17.41
N GLY A 41 -18.36 13.60 16.32
CA GLY A 41 -18.15 12.15 16.40
C GLY A 41 -16.94 11.81 17.29
N SER A 42 -16.79 10.54 17.67
CA SER A 42 -15.65 10.11 18.50
C SER A 42 -14.33 10.55 17.86
N GLY A 43 -13.48 11.22 18.64
CA GLY A 43 -12.16 11.66 18.18
C GLY A 43 -11.28 10.47 17.79
N ILE A 44 -11.45 9.32 18.46
CA ILE A 44 -10.79 8.06 18.08
C ILE A 44 -11.27 7.56 16.72
N GLN A 45 -12.56 7.72 16.39
CA GLN A 45 -13.06 7.35 15.06
C GLN A 45 -12.46 8.25 13.97
N MET A 46 -12.32 9.55 14.24
CA MET A 46 -11.66 10.48 13.33
C MET A 46 -10.17 10.16 13.16
N LEU A 47 -9.52 9.71 14.24
CA LEU A 47 -8.14 9.23 14.21
C LEU A 47 -7.99 7.99 13.32
N LEU A 48 -8.89 7.02 13.46
CA LEU A 48 -8.90 5.81 12.64
C LEU A 48 -9.08 6.12 11.15
N GLN A 49 -9.97 7.07 10.81
CA GLN A 49 -10.19 7.52 9.42
C GLN A 49 -8.95 8.16 8.79
N LYS A 50 -8.02 8.64 9.61
CA LYS A 50 -6.76 9.26 9.19
C LYS A 50 -5.55 8.40 9.58
N SER A 51 -5.76 7.11 9.77
CA SER A 51 -4.72 6.10 10.00
C SER A 51 -4.60 5.18 8.77
N MET A 52 -3.66 4.23 8.81
CA MET A 52 -3.46 3.20 7.80
C MET A 52 -3.72 1.79 8.39
N PRO A 53 -4.98 1.40 8.63
CA PRO A 53 -5.30 0.08 9.19
C PRO A 53 -4.72 -1.08 8.37
N ASP A 54 -4.64 -0.93 7.05
CA ASP A 54 -4.07 -1.93 6.15
C ASP A 54 -2.56 -2.15 6.34
N ALA A 55 -1.87 -1.20 6.97
CA ALA A 55 -0.46 -1.32 7.31
C ALA A 55 -0.23 -1.97 8.69
N PHE A 56 -1.27 -2.32 9.46
CA PHE A 56 -1.09 -2.88 10.80
C PHE A 56 -0.59 -4.33 10.73
N HIS A 57 0.12 -4.77 11.78
CA HIS A 57 0.72 -6.11 11.80
C HIS A 57 -0.28 -7.26 11.60
N ASP A 58 -1.52 -7.06 12.02
CA ASP A 58 -2.63 -8.01 12.10
C ASP A 58 -3.76 -7.72 11.09
N SER A 59 -3.53 -6.83 10.12
CA SER A 59 -4.52 -6.51 9.11
C SER A 59 -4.75 -7.66 8.11
N SER A 60 -6.01 -7.86 7.72
CA SER A 60 -6.39 -8.78 6.63
C SER A 60 -5.80 -8.37 5.29
N ALA A 61 -5.54 -7.06 5.06
CA ALA A 61 -4.90 -6.57 3.85
C ALA A 61 -3.45 -7.04 3.70
N ARG A 62 -2.89 -7.60 4.76
CA ARG A 62 -1.54 -8.20 4.79
C ARG A 62 -1.59 -9.71 4.88
N TYR A 63 -2.75 -10.36 4.76
CA TYR A 63 -2.84 -11.80 4.84
C TYR A 63 -2.54 -12.50 3.50
N PRO A 64 -1.73 -13.58 3.48
CA PRO A 64 -0.91 -14.07 4.59
C PRO A 64 0.29 -13.13 4.83
N PRO A 65 0.63 -12.80 6.09
CA PRO A 65 1.70 -11.86 6.36
C PRO A 65 3.06 -12.49 6.06
N PRO A 66 4.05 -11.70 5.60
CA PRO A 66 5.40 -12.21 5.43
C PRO A 66 5.94 -12.57 6.80
N ARG A 67 6.18 -13.85 7.10
CA ARG A 67 6.76 -14.33 8.36
C ARG A 67 8.07 -15.04 8.08
N CYS A 68 8.99 -15.02 9.05
CA CYS A 68 10.12 -15.94 9.00
C CYS A 68 9.60 -17.37 9.09
N HIS A 69 10.18 -18.26 8.30
CA HIS A 69 9.88 -19.70 8.36
C HIS A 69 10.33 -20.26 9.73
N THR A 70 9.59 -21.23 10.25
CA THR A 70 9.96 -21.85 11.54
C THR A 70 11.35 -22.49 11.44
N GLY A 71 12.19 -22.31 12.47
CA GLY A 71 13.59 -22.78 12.43
C GLY A 71 14.55 -21.85 11.67
N THR A 72 14.09 -20.72 11.12
CA THR A 72 14.94 -19.75 10.40
C THR A 72 14.98 -18.41 11.13
N ARG A 73 16.12 -17.72 11.10
CA ARG A 73 16.30 -16.39 11.71
C ARG A 73 15.94 -16.31 13.20
N GLU A 74 15.85 -17.42 13.92
CA GLU A 74 15.39 -17.46 15.32
C GLU A 74 16.33 -16.68 16.24
N ALA A 75 17.64 -16.84 16.05
CA ALA A 75 18.65 -16.10 16.82
C ALA A 75 18.57 -14.58 16.58
N LEU A 76 18.27 -14.17 15.35
CA LEU A 76 18.07 -12.77 14.97
C LEU A 76 16.81 -12.21 15.64
N ILE A 77 15.68 -12.90 15.51
CA ILE A 77 14.41 -12.50 16.14
C ILE A 77 14.57 -12.42 17.66
N LYS A 78 15.25 -13.41 18.27
CA LYS A 78 15.57 -13.38 19.70
C LYS A 78 16.40 -12.17 20.07
N THR A 79 17.41 -11.81 19.28
CA THR A 79 18.23 -10.61 19.52
C THR A 79 17.39 -9.34 19.50
N ILE A 80 16.45 -9.23 18.55
CA ILE A 80 15.54 -8.08 18.45
C ILE A 80 14.57 -8.03 19.65
N ILE A 81 14.05 -9.18 20.08
CA ILE A 81 13.16 -9.28 21.25
C ILE A 81 13.92 -8.93 22.54
N ASP A 82 15.13 -9.46 22.74
CA ASP A 82 15.97 -9.16 23.90
C ASP A 82 16.32 -7.67 23.97
N TRP A 83 16.56 -7.04 22.80
CA TRP A 83 16.71 -5.59 22.70
C TRP A 83 15.42 -4.84 23.07
N GLY A 84 14.27 -5.29 22.56
CA GLY A 84 12.96 -4.68 22.84
C GLY A 84 12.60 -4.73 24.33
N ASN A 85 12.93 -5.83 25.00
CA ASN A 85 12.76 -6.02 26.43
C ASN A 85 13.73 -5.20 27.30
N GLY A 86 14.67 -4.47 26.68
CA GLY A 86 15.63 -3.65 27.40
C GLY A 86 16.59 -4.44 28.29
N ALA A 87 17.04 -5.62 27.82
CA ALA A 87 18.06 -6.36 28.54
C ALA A 87 19.30 -5.47 28.79
N SER A 88 20.04 -5.73 29.88
CA SER A 88 21.06 -4.82 30.45
C SER A 88 22.12 -4.31 29.47
N ASN A 89 22.31 -4.98 28.33
CA ASN A 89 23.30 -4.65 27.30
C ASN A 89 22.73 -3.72 26.20
N TYR A 90 21.47 -3.28 26.33
CA TYR A 90 20.71 -2.52 25.34
C TYR A 90 20.18 -1.21 25.93
N SER A 91 21.07 -0.23 26.07
CA SER A 91 20.73 1.14 26.51
C SER A 91 20.12 2.00 25.39
N ASP A 92 20.36 1.65 24.14
CA ASP A 92 19.94 2.44 22.98
C ASP A 92 18.45 2.20 22.68
N PRO A 93 17.59 3.23 22.75
CA PRO A 93 16.15 3.10 22.56
C PRO A 93 15.71 3.10 21.09
N ILE A 94 16.61 3.32 20.13
CA ILE A 94 16.37 3.11 18.70
C ILE A 94 17.16 1.88 18.23
N LEU A 95 16.51 1.01 17.47
CA LEU A 95 17.14 -0.06 16.69
C LEU A 95 16.85 0.18 15.22
N TRP A 96 17.90 0.40 14.43
CA TRP A 96 17.79 0.44 12.98
C TRP A 96 18.26 -0.89 12.40
N VAL A 97 17.29 -1.67 11.88
CA VAL A 97 17.56 -2.93 11.17
C VAL A 97 17.56 -2.63 9.68
N TYR A 98 18.70 -2.74 9.03
CA TYR A 98 18.83 -2.35 7.63
C TYR A 98 19.35 -3.48 6.77
N GLY A 99 18.97 -3.47 5.50
CA GLY A 99 19.38 -4.49 4.56
C GLY A 99 18.82 -4.26 3.17
N ARG A 100 19.41 -4.92 2.18
CA ARG A 100 19.01 -4.77 0.78
C ARG A 100 17.59 -5.28 0.53
N ALA A 101 17.05 -5.02 -0.65
CA ALA A 101 15.81 -5.63 -1.09
C ALA A 101 15.93 -7.17 -1.06
N GLY A 102 14.89 -7.87 -0.61
CA GLY A 102 14.82 -9.32 -0.68
C GLY A 102 15.52 -10.12 0.43
N VAL A 103 16.13 -9.47 1.43
CA VAL A 103 16.78 -10.16 2.58
C VAL A 103 15.83 -10.59 3.69
N GLY A 104 14.53 -10.27 3.58
CA GLY A 104 13.49 -10.67 4.54
C GLY A 104 13.21 -9.68 5.68
N LYS A 105 13.50 -8.38 5.51
CA LYS A 105 13.23 -7.34 6.55
C LYS A 105 11.79 -7.39 7.07
N SER A 106 10.80 -7.32 6.18
CA SER A 106 9.38 -7.35 6.57
C SER A 106 8.97 -8.64 7.27
N ALA A 107 9.60 -9.77 6.92
CA ALA A 107 9.38 -11.05 7.59
C ALA A 107 9.92 -11.05 9.02
N VAL A 108 11.12 -10.50 9.22
CA VAL A 108 11.72 -10.29 10.55
C VAL A 108 10.85 -9.33 11.38
N ALA A 109 10.43 -8.20 10.79
CA ALA A 109 9.55 -7.24 11.46
C ALA A 109 8.22 -7.87 11.89
N GLN A 110 7.57 -8.65 11.02
CA GLN A 110 6.32 -9.33 11.34
C GLN A 110 6.50 -10.35 12.47
N SER A 111 7.48 -11.24 12.36
CA SER A 111 7.72 -12.26 13.39
C SER A 111 8.10 -11.63 14.74
N SER A 112 8.88 -10.54 14.74
CA SER A 112 9.17 -9.79 15.95
C SER A 112 7.94 -9.08 16.52
N ALA A 113 7.09 -8.46 15.67
CA ALA A 113 5.86 -7.82 16.10
C ALA A 113 4.89 -8.82 16.75
N GLU A 114 4.67 -9.98 16.12
CA GLU A 114 3.81 -11.03 16.66
C GLU A 114 4.34 -11.56 18.00
N ALA A 115 5.64 -11.81 18.12
CA ALA A 115 6.25 -12.25 19.36
C ALA A 115 6.12 -11.21 20.49
N MET A 116 6.34 -9.93 20.19
CA MET A 116 6.18 -8.82 21.16
C MET A 116 4.71 -8.58 21.53
N ASN A 117 3.79 -8.78 20.60
CA ASN A 117 2.36 -8.70 20.87
C ASN A 117 1.94 -9.79 21.87
N LEU A 118 2.45 -11.02 21.70
CA LEU A 118 2.25 -12.12 22.64
C LEU A 118 2.87 -11.85 24.02
N GLN A 119 3.98 -11.12 24.09
CA GLN A 119 4.61 -10.69 25.36
C GLN A 119 3.90 -9.49 26.01
N GLY A 120 2.97 -8.83 25.31
CA GLY A 120 2.24 -7.67 25.80
C GLY A 120 3.03 -6.37 25.82
N ASN A 121 4.17 -6.28 25.12
CA ASN A 121 5.02 -5.08 25.05
C ASN A 121 5.04 -4.41 23.67
N LEU A 122 4.33 -4.95 22.67
CA LEU A 122 4.15 -4.25 21.40
C LEU A 122 3.21 -3.06 21.60
N GLY A 123 3.72 -1.84 21.43
CA GLY A 123 2.91 -0.63 21.41
C GLY A 123 2.17 -0.46 20.09
N ALA A 124 2.92 -0.40 18.99
CA ALA A 124 2.38 -0.29 17.64
C ALA A 124 3.31 -0.95 16.62
N ALA A 125 2.75 -1.42 15.50
CA ALA A 125 3.52 -1.88 14.35
C ALA A 125 2.85 -1.40 13.05
N VAL A 126 3.63 -0.73 12.20
CA VAL A 126 3.18 -0.16 10.92
C VAL A 126 4.13 -0.63 9.83
N PHE A 127 3.57 -1.24 8.78
CA PHE A 127 4.29 -1.80 7.64
C PHE A 127 4.02 -0.97 6.40
N LEU A 128 4.96 -0.08 6.09
CA LEU A 128 4.87 0.81 4.97
C LEU A 128 5.20 0.09 3.67
N SER A 129 4.45 0.40 2.61
CA SER A 129 4.70 -0.10 1.27
C SER A 129 4.34 0.93 0.20
N GLN A 130 5.22 1.08 -0.81
CA GLN A 130 4.97 1.96 -1.97
C GLN A 130 3.77 1.53 -2.82
N SER A 131 3.26 0.30 -2.61
CA SER A 131 2.19 -0.31 -3.40
C SER A 131 0.77 0.00 -2.89
N SER A 132 0.62 0.61 -1.71
CA SER A 132 -0.69 0.95 -1.16
C SER A 132 -1.02 2.43 -1.41
N GLU A 133 -2.19 2.68 -1.98
CA GLU A 133 -2.70 3.99 -2.41
C GLU A 133 -2.84 5.02 -1.25
N ASP A 134 -2.77 4.59 0.01
CA ASP A 134 -3.14 5.39 1.19
C ASP A 134 -1.99 5.78 2.14
N GLN A 135 -0.72 5.67 1.72
CA GLN A 135 0.42 5.89 2.63
C GLN A 135 1.01 7.29 2.61
N ASP A 136 0.16 8.27 2.87
CA ASP A 136 0.60 9.59 3.26
C ASP A 136 1.44 9.49 4.55
N SER A 137 2.66 10.01 4.53
CA SER A 137 3.53 10.07 5.73
C SER A 137 2.81 10.68 6.95
N ARG A 138 1.83 11.56 6.72
CA ARG A 138 0.97 12.17 7.76
C ARG A 138 0.03 11.17 8.43
N CYS A 139 -0.15 9.97 7.90
CA CYS A 139 -0.95 8.92 8.54
C CYS A 139 -0.13 8.05 9.51
N LEU A 140 1.20 8.22 9.58
CA LEU A 140 2.06 7.36 10.40
C LEU A 140 1.79 7.56 11.90
N PHE A 141 1.88 8.79 12.40
CA PHE A 141 1.72 9.04 13.83
C PHE A 141 0.27 8.94 14.29
N THR A 142 -0.70 9.23 13.43
CA THR A 142 -2.11 8.92 13.72
C THR A 142 -2.34 7.42 13.89
N SER A 143 -1.75 6.59 13.02
CA SER A 143 -1.79 5.13 13.12
C SER A 143 -1.17 4.60 14.41
N ILE A 144 0.01 5.12 14.78
CA ILE A 144 0.70 4.75 16.02
C ILE A 144 -0.12 5.19 17.24
N THR A 145 -0.63 6.43 17.25
CA THR A 145 -1.51 6.92 18.32
C THR A 145 -2.75 6.05 18.45
N TYR A 146 -3.38 5.65 17.34
CA TYR A 146 -4.57 4.80 17.37
C TYR A 146 -4.27 3.44 18.00
N GLN A 147 -3.20 2.77 17.56
CA GLN A 147 -2.80 1.46 18.10
C GLN A 147 -2.46 1.51 19.60
N ILE A 148 -1.90 2.62 20.09
CA ILE A 148 -1.66 2.83 21.52
C ILE A 148 -2.97 3.11 22.27
N ALA A 149 -3.84 3.95 21.71
CA ALA A 149 -5.12 4.34 22.31
C ALA A 149 -6.04 3.13 22.55
N ILE A 150 -6.12 2.19 21.61
CA ILE A 150 -6.93 0.97 21.80
C ILE A 150 -6.38 0.03 22.89
N LYS A 151 -5.14 0.25 23.37
CA LYS A 151 -4.50 -0.54 24.43
C LYS A 151 -4.46 0.18 25.79
N CYS A 152 -4.75 1.48 25.83
CA CYS A 152 -4.67 2.31 27.04
C CYS A 152 -5.84 3.30 27.12
N ASP A 153 -6.86 2.96 27.92
CA ASP A 153 -8.12 3.73 28.03
C ASP A 153 -7.92 5.20 28.44
N THR A 154 -7.00 5.47 29.36
CA THR A 154 -6.72 6.85 29.81
C THR A 154 -6.07 7.66 28.70
N PHE A 155 -5.08 7.09 27.99
CA PHE A 155 -4.47 7.72 26.83
C PHE A 155 -5.51 7.95 25.72
N SER A 156 -6.37 6.95 25.47
CA SER A 156 -7.48 7.03 24.53
C SER A 156 -8.42 8.21 24.84
N SER A 157 -8.81 8.35 26.10
CA SER A 157 -9.72 9.42 26.55
C SER A 157 -9.12 10.82 26.34
N ILE A 158 -7.82 10.98 26.58
CA ILE A 158 -7.10 12.25 26.37
C ILE A 158 -7.01 12.59 24.88
N VAL A 159 -6.64 11.62 24.05
CA VAL A 159 -6.55 11.79 22.59
C VAL A 159 -7.94 12.09 21.99
N ASP A 160 -8.96 11.34 22.41
CA ASP A 160 -10.35 11.54 21.98
C ASP A 160 -10.82 12.98 22.23
N TYR A 161 -10.61 13.48 23.46
CA TYR A 161 -10.95 14.86 23.81
C TYR A 161 -10.18 15.88 22.97
N ARG A 162 -8.88 15.67 22.77
CA ARG A 162 -8.02 16.58 21.99
C ARG A 162 -8.49 16.70 20.55
N ILE A 163 -8.80 15.57 19.90
CA ILE A 163 -9.28 15.55 18.51
C ILE A 163 -10.69 16.13 18.40
N ARG A 164 -11.59 15.84 19.35
CA ARG A 164 -12.93 16.47 19.36
C ARG A 164 -12.85 18.00 19.52
N LYS A 165 -11.86 18.49 20.25
CA LYS A 165 -11.63 19.92 20.45
C LYS A 165 -10.98 20.59 19.24
N ASP A 166 -10.02 19.93 18.60
CA ASP A 166 -9.37 20.38 17.37
C ASP A 166 -9.31 19.23 16.35
N PRO A 167 -10.36 19.05 15.53
CA PRO A 167 -10.40 18.04 14.49
C PRO A 167 -9.27 18.12 13.48
N THR A 168 -8.64 19.29 13.31
CA THR A 168 -7.58 19.46 12.31
C THR A 168 -6.29 18.75 12.70
N LEU A 169 -6.15 18.31 13.96
CA LEU A 169 -4.97 17.62 14.48
C LEU A 169 -4.51 16.44 13.63
N VAL A 170 -5.46 15.67 13.09
CA VAL A 170 -5.16 14.49 12.26
C VAL A 170 -4.64 14.83 10.87
N ASP A 171 -4.74 16.08 10.43
CA ASP A 171 -4.24 16.56 9.12
C ASP A 171 -3.04 17.52 9.25
N LYS A 172 -2.55 17.77 10.47
CA LYS A 172 -1.40 18.65 10.71
C LYS A 172 -0.10 18.03 10.18
N SER A 173 0.97 18.82 10.21
CA SER A 173 2.32 18.32 9.92
C SER A 173 2.68 17.16 10.86
N ILE A 174 3.56 16.28 10.38
CA ILE A 174 4.00 15.09 11.11
C ILE A 174 4.61 15.45 12.49
N THR A 175 5.31 16.58 12.57
CA THR A 175 5.84 17.14 13.83
C THR A 175 4.74 17.52 14.82
N GLU A 176 3.71 18.23 14.35
CA GLU A 176 2.59 18.66 15.21
C GLU A 176 1.71 17.47 15.62
N GLN A 177 1.49 16.51 14.72
CA GLN A 177 0.83 15.25 15.06
C GLN A 177 1.58 14.51 16.17
N PHE A 178 2.90 14.30 16.03
CA PHE A 178 3.69 13.63 17.07
C PHE A 178 3.59 14.37 18.41
N ARG A 179 3.66 15.70 18.38
CA ARG A 179 3.57 16.52 19.60
C ARG A 179 2.20 16.45 20.26
N GLU A 180 1.12 16.68 19.51
CA GLU A 180 -0.24 16.81 20.05
C GLU A 180 -0.94 15.47 20.29
N LEU A 181 -0.57 14.41 19.55
CA LEU A 181 -1.20 13.10 19.60
C LEU A 181 -0.38 12.04 20.35
N LEU A 182 0.93 12.24 20.56
CA LEU A 182 1.76 11.34 21.37
C LEU A 182 2.33 12.05 22.60
N ILE A 183 3.18 13.08 22.43
CA ILE A 183 3.91 13.69 23.55
C ILE A 183 2.96 14.26 24.61
N LYS A 184 2.07 15.17 24.20
CA LYS A 184 1.20 15.84 25.18
C LYS A 184 0.23 14.89 25.88
N PRO A 185 -0.45 13.95 25.18
CA PRO A 185 -1.25 12.93 25.86
C PRO A 185 -0.45 12.09 26.85
N LEU A 186 0.79 11.70 26.52
CA LEU A 186 1.67 10.95 27.44
C LEU A 186 2.07 11.77 28.68
N GLN A 187 2.22 13.09 28.55
CA GLN A 187 2.53 13.99 29.66
C GLN A 187 1.35 14.20 30.63
N GLU A 188 0.12 14.01 30.14
CA GLU A 188 -1.10 14.10 30.95
C GLU A 188 -1.41 12.81 31.72
N LEU A 189 -0.76 11.69 31.38
CA LEU A 189 -0.93 10.42 32.09
C LEU A 189 -0.38 10.48 33.52
N GLY A 190 -1.02 9.75 34.43
CA GLY A 190 -0.48 9.52 35.76
C GLY A 190 0.80 8.69 35.71
N GLU A 191 1.67 8.84 36.71
CA GLU A 191 2.97 8.13 36.76
C GLU A 191 2.84 6.61 36.60
N LYS A 192 1.81 6.00 37.23
CA LYS A 192 1.56 4.55 37.13
C LYS A 192 1.20 4.11 35.71
N GLU A 193 0.43 4.91 34.99
CA GLU A 193 0.02 4.60 33.62
C GLU A 193 1.20 4.79 32.68
N ARG A 194 1.95 5.89 32.86
CA ARG A 194 3.17 6.14 32.11
C ARG A 194 4.22 5.02 32.31
N ALA A 195 4.37 4.51 33.53
CA ALA A 195 5.26 3.39 33.83
C ALA A 195 4.81 2.07 33.17
N ARG A 196 3.51 1.87 32.91
CA ARG A 196 3.01 0.69 32.17
C ARG A 196 3.34 0.74 30.69
N LEU A 197 3.47 1.95 30.14
CA LEU A 197 3.87 2.19 28.75
C LEU A 197 5.39 2.17 28.57
N ASP A 198 6.15 2.09 29.67
CA ASP A 198 7.60 2.07 29.63
C ASP A 198 8.13 0.82 28.93
N GLY A 199 9.03 1.03 27.96
CA GLY A 199 9.58 -0.04 27.15
C GLY A 199 8.64 -0.62 26.10
N TRP A 200 7.45 -0.04 25.88
CA TRP A 200 6.62 -0.43 24.73
C TRP A 200 7.40 -0.21 23.43
N VAL A 201 7.33 -1.22 22.55
CA VAL A 201 8.06 -1.22 21.28
C VAL A 201 7.16 -0.73 20.17
N ILE A 202 7.66 0.22 19.38
CA ILE A 202 7.02 0.70 18.15
C ILE A 202 7.87 0.26 16.96
N ILE A 203 7.25 -0.47 16.02
CA ILE A 203 7.91 -1.00 14.83
C ILE A 203 7.42 -0.25 13.59
N ILE A 204 8.36 0.26 12.80
CA ILE A 204 8.10 0.86 11.49
C ILE A 204 8.92 0.08 10.46
N ASP A 205 8.24 -0.78 9.69
CA ASP A 205 8.83 -1.49 8.56
C ASP A 205 8.64 -0.71 7.27
N GLY A 206 9.64 -0.71 6.39
CA GLY A 206 9.58 -0.01 5.11
C GLY A 206 9.71 1.51 5.22
N LEU A 207 10.55 2.03 6.12
CA LEU A 207 10.74 3.50 6.23
C LEU A 207 11.19 4.13 4.88
N ASP A 208 12.00 3.42 4.09
CA ASP A 208 12.38 3.83 2.73
C ASP A 208 11.21 3.82 1.72
N GLU A 209 10.12 3.13 2.05
CA GLU A 209 8.90 3.07 1.24
C GLU A 209 7.90 4.19 1.58
N CYS A 210 8.16 4.99 2.62
CA CYS A 210 7.38 6.17 2.98
C CYS A 210 7.54 7.29 1.95
N GLU A 211 6.46 7.96 1.56
CA GLU A 211 6.51 9.02 0.57
C GLU A 211 7.32 10.25 1.06
N GLY A 212 8.36 10.61 0.30
CA GLY A 212 9.16 11.82 0.52
C GLY A 212 10.40 11.62 1.39
N MET A 213 11.58 11.81 0.78
CA MET A 213 12.89 11.71 1.46
C MET A 213 13.00 12.59 2.72
N GLN A 214 12.40 13.79 2.69
CA GLN A 214 12.41 14.68 3.85
C GLN A 214 11.52 14.14 4.98
N ALA A 215 10.34 13.61 4.67
CA ALA A 215 9.44 13.03 5.66
C ALA A 215 10.09 11.82 6.35
N GLN A 216 10.79 10.97 5.59
CA GLN A 216 11.58 9.87 6.15
C GLN A 216 12.64 10.36 7.15
N CYS A 217 13.34 11.45 6.83
CA CYS A 217 14.29 12.06 7.76
C CYS A 217 13.59 12.65 8.99
N ASP A 218 12.51 13.40 8.79
CA ASP A 218 11.77 14.06 9.86
C ASP A 218 11.24 13.05 10.88
N ILE A 219 10.72 11.90 10.43
CA ILE A 219 10.25 10.82 11.31
C ILE A 219 11.33 10.39 12.30
N VAL A 220 12.53 10.08 11.80
CA VAL A 220 13.65 9.61 12.63
C VAL A 220 14.17 10.72 13.54
N GLU A 221 14.28 11.96 13.04
CA GLU A 221 14.75 13.10 13.84
C GLU A 221 13.77 13.49 14.96
N ILE A 222 12.45 13.41 14.71
CA ILE A 222 11.40 13.63 15.70
C ILE A 222 11.50 12.59 16.82
N VAL A 223 11.62 11.31 16.46
CA VAL A 223 11.73 10.20 17.41
C VAL A 223 13.04 10.30 18.23
N ALA A 224 14.17 10.58 17.58
CA ALA A 224 15.45 10.75 18.28
C ALA A 224 15.40 11.93 19.25
N THR A 225 14.78 13.04 18.86
CA THR A 225 14.58 14.21 19.74
C THR A 225 13.72 13.84 20.94
N SER A 226 12.59 13.13 20.74
CA SER A 226 11.68 12.76 21.83
C SER A 226 12.34 11.87 22.89
N ILE A 227 13.21 10.97 22.44
CA ILE A 227 14.01 10.10 23.28
C ILE A 227 15.00 10.91 24.12
N ARG A 228 15.74 11.83 23.50
CA ARG A 228 16.75 12.65 24.20
C ARG A 228 16.12 13.56 25.24
N GLU A 229 14.97 14.11 24.92
CA GLU A 229 14.17 14.96 25.81
C GLU A 229 13.35 14.15 26.82
N ARG A 230 13.35 12.81 26.73
CA ARG A 230 12.59 11.89 27.58
C ARG A 230 11.09 12.20 27.60
N THR A 231 10.55 12.65 26.47
CA THR A 231 9.14 13.00 26.31
C THR A 231 8.25 11.79 26.01
N THR A 232 8.85 10.70 25.50
CA THR A 232 8.16 9.43 25.22
C THR A 232 8.85 8.25 25.91
N PRO A 233 8.11 7.24 26.41
CA PRO A 233 8.69 6.09 27.11
C PRO A 233 8.98 4.89 26.19
N PHE A 234 8.88 5.07 24.87
CA PHE A 234 8.90 4.00 23.88
C PHE A 234 10.30 3.64 23.39
N ARG A 235 10.45 2.39 22.95
CA ARG A 235 11.55 1.90 22.13
C ARG A 235 11.10 1.82 20.67
N TRP A 236 11.99 2.16 19.73
CA TRP A 236 11.64 2.27 18.32
C TRP A 236 12.50 1.35 17.45
N ILE A 237 11.85 0.55 16.61
CA ILE A 237 12.50 -0.27 15.58
C ILE A 237 12.16 0.33 14.23
N PHE A 238 13.19 0.73 13.49
CA PHE A 238 13.06 1.10 12.07
C PHE A 238 13.65 0.00 11.22
N LEU A 239 12.89 -0.48 10.23
CA LEU A 239 13.42 -1.34 9.19
C LEU A 239 13.39 -0.62 7.86
N SER A 240 14.54 -0.61 7.19
CA SER A 240 14.66 0.07 5.89
C SER A 240 15.78 -0.48 5.02
N ARG A 241 15.81 -0.04 3.76
CA ARG A 241 17.03 -0.09 2.96
C ARG A 241 18.03 0.97 3.45
N PRO A 242 19.34 0.73 3.26
CA PRO A 242 20.37 1.73 3.55
C PRO A 242 20.45 2.76 2.42
N GLU A 243 19.35 3.47 2.15
CA GLU A 243 19.36 4.59 1.21
C GLU A 243 20.28 5.70 1.73
N ARG A 244 20.97 6.42 0.83
CA ARG A 244 22.07 7.33 1.22
C ARG A 244 21.66 8.33 2.31
N HIS A 245 20.47 8.92 2.22
CA HIS A 245 20.00 9.89 3.22
C HIS A 245 19.72 9.23 4.56
N LEU A 246 19.15 8.01 4.60
CA LEU A 246 18.93 7.26 5.84
C LEU A 246 20.25 6.82 6.47
N SER A 247 21.18 6.26 5.69
CA SER A 247 22.52 5.90 6.19
C SER A 247 23.25 7.12 6.75
N THR A 248 23.19 8.25 6.06
CA THR A 248 23.77 9.50 6.56
C THR A 248 23.07 9.95 7.83
N LEU A 249 21.75 9.89 7.86
CA LEU A 249 20.93 10.29 8.99
C LEU A 249 21.29 9.50 10.25
N PHE A 250 21.27 8.17 10.19
CA PHE A 250 21.55 7.32 11.35
C PHE A 250 22.97 7.47 11.90
N THR A 251 23.93 7.93 11.09
CA THR A 251 25.30 8.28 11.55
C THR A 251 25.44 9.71 12.09
N LYS A 252 24.41 10.57 12.00
CA LYS A 252 24.46 11.89 12.62
C LYS A 252 24.47 11.75 14.14
N LYS A 253 25.20 12.64 14.83
CA LYS A 253 25.30 12.65 16.31
C LYS A 253 23.93 12.59 17.04
N LEU A 254 22.90 13.25 16.48
CA LEU A 254 21.56 13.29 17.06
C LEU A 254 20.97 11.88 17.24
N THR A 255 21.12 11.03 16.22
CA THR A 255 20.53 9.69 16.13
C THR A 255 21.51 8.61 16.54
N ASP A 256 22.79 8.70 16.12
CA ASP A 256 23.83 7.69 16.36
C ASP A 256 24.01 7.40 17.86
N SER A 257 23.97 8.45 18.69
CA SER A 257 24.11 8.31 20.16
C SER A 257 22.93 7.65 20.88
N VAL A 258 21.83 7.39 20.18
CA VAL A 258 20.64 6.71 20.72
C VAL A 258 20.21 5.52 19.88
N SER A 259 20.99 5.16 18.85
CA SER A 259 20.64 4.13 17.88
C SER A 259 21.65 2.98 17.92
N ARG A 260 21.13 1.76 17.89
CA ARG A 260 21.89 0.56 17.56
C ARG A 260 21.60 0.17 16.11
N HIS A 261 22.62 -0.24 15.38
CA HIS A 261 22.49 -0.63 13.98
C HIS A 261 22.66 -2.15 13.84
N LEU A 262 21.76 -2.78 13.09
CA LEU A 262 21.77 -4.22 12.83
C LEU A 262 21.60 -4.46 11.33
N GLU A 263 22.64 -4.96 10.68
CA GLU A 263 22.59 -5.28 9.26
C GLU A 263 21.99 -6.67 9.03
N LEU A 264 21.11 -6.79 8.03
CA LEU A 264 20.69 -8.05 7.42
C LEU A 264 21.46 -8.23 6.10
N PRO A 265 22.62 -8.92 6.13
CA PRO A 265 23.44 -9.07 4.94
C PRO A 265 22.79 -10.01 3.93
N VAL A 266 23.15 -9.83 2.66
CA VAL A 266 23.08 -10.93 1.67
C VAL A 266 24.29 -11.80 1.95
N SER A 267 24.06 -13.00 2.48
CA SER A 267 25.13 -13.89 2.92
C SER A 267 24.77 -15.32 2.55
N ARG A 268 25.78 -16.12 2.21
CA ARG A 268 25.61 -17.57 2.05
C ARG A 268 25.63 -18.32 3.38
N GLU A 269 25.88 -17.62 4.49
CA GLU A 269 25.77 -18.21 5.83
C GLU A 269 24.35 -18.68 6.14
N ILE A 270 23.33 -18.11 5.48
CA ILE A 270 21.93 -18.52 5.61
C ILE A 270 21.50 -19.59 4.59
N ASP A 271 22.41 -20.14 3.78
CA ASP A 271 22.08 -21.16 2.76
C ASP A 271 21.41 -22.40 3.40
N HIS A 272 21.80 -22.75 4.63
CA HIS A 272 21.17 -23.82 5.39
C HIS A 272 19.72 -23.51 5.82
N GLU A 273 19.42 -22.24 6.12
CA GLU A 273 18.05 -21.79 6.43
C GLU A 273 17.18 -21.75 5.16
N ILE A 274 17.76 -21.32 4.02
CA ILE A 274 17.09 -21.36 2.71
C ILE A 274 16.80 -22.81 2.32
N LEU A 275 17.74 -23.73 2.55
CA LEU A 275 17.54 -25.16 2.32
C LEU A 275 16.38 -25.71 3.14
N LEU A 276 16.32 -25.36 4.43
CA LEU A 276 15.22 -25.77 5.32
C LEU A 276 13.87 -25.29 4.76
N TYR A 277 13.76 -24.00 4.42
CA TYR A 277 12.55 -23.42 3.85
C TYR A 277 12.12 -24.12 2.54
N LEU A 278 13.05 -24.27 1.59
CA LEU A 278 12.78 -24.93 0.30
C LEU A 278 12.35 -26.39 0.50
N SER A 279 12.97 -27.10 1.45
CA SER A 279 12.65 -28.50 1.74
C SER A 279 11.22 -28.64 2.28
N ASP A 280 10.81 -27.80 3.22
CA ASP A 280 9.48 -27.86 3.83
C ASP A 280 8.38 -27.46 2.83
N GLU A 281 8.59 -26.39 2.08
CA GLU A 281 7.62 -25.92 1.07
C GLU A 281 7.45 -26.94 -0.06
N LEU A 282 8.56 -27.46 -0.62
CA LEU A 282 8.48 -28.43 -1.72
C LEU A 282 8.00 -29.80 -1.25
N LYS A 283 8.21 -30.18 0.02
CA LYS A 283 7.57 -31.35 0.60
C LYS A 283 6.06 -31.20 0.65
N THR A 284 5.56 -30.02 1.01
CA THR A 284 4.12 -29.73 0.97
C THR A 284 3.56 -29.87 -0.45
N VAL A 285 4.32 -29.42 -1.46
CA VAL A 285 3.97 -29.62 -2.88
C VAL A 285 3.99 -31.11 -3.26
N GLN A 286 5.01 -31.86 -2.83
CA GLN A 286 5.13 -33.30 -3.08
C GLN A 286 3.88 -34.05 -2.57
N GLU A 287 3.47 -33.76 -1.34
CA GLU A 287 2.30 -34.37 -0.70
C GLU A 287 0.99 -33.96 -1.39
N THR A 288 0.83 -32.66 -1.68
CA THR A 288 -0.38 -32.12 -2.32
C THR A 288 -0.61 -32.69 -3.72
N HIS A 289 0.47 -32.90 -4.48
CA HIS A 289 0.42 -33.39 -5.86
C HIS A 289 0.67 -34.90 -5.99
N ASN A 290 0.80 -35.64 -4.89
CA ASN A 290 1.10 -37.09 -4.86
C ASN A 290 2.33 -37.47 -5.71
N LEU A 291 3.39 -36.67 -5.63
CA LEU A 291 4.63 -36.89 -6.37
C LEU A 291 5.48 -38.00 -5.75
N GLN A 292 6.50 -38.46 -6.49
CA GLN A 292 7.42 -39.49 -5.99
C GLN A 292 8.15 -39.01 -4.75
N SER A 293 8.41 -39.92 -3.80
CA SER A 293 9.11 -39.63 -2.55
C SER A 293 10.52 -39.07 -2.74
N SER A 294 11.11 -39.27 -3.91
CA SER A 294 12.42 -38.74 -4.31
C SER A 294 12.38 -37.31 -4.88
N TRP A 295 11.20 -36.69 -5.00
CA TRP A 295 11.02 -35.35 -5.54
C TRP A 295 10.75 -34.32 -4.42
N PRO A 296 11.43 -33.17 -4.38
CA PRO A 296 12.63 -32.85 -5.15
C PRO A 296 13.81 -33.70 -4.66
N SER A 297 14.81 -33.92 -5.52
CA SER A 297 16.04 -34.59 -5.09
C SER A 297 16.92 -33.64 -4.27
N GLU A 298 17.83 -34.19 -3.45
CA GLU A 298 18.81 -33.38 -2.71
C GLU A 298 19.67 -32.51 -3.64
N LYS A 299 19.93 -32.98 -4.86
CA LYS A 299 20.65 -32.23 -5.89
C LYS A 299 19.84 -31.02 -6.38
N ASP A 300 18.53 -31.19 -6.54
CA ASP A 300 17.64 -30.11 -6.98
C ASP A 300 17.59 -29.02 -5.91
N LEU A 301 17.41 -29.41 -4.64
CA LEU A 301 17.43 -28.50 -3.49
C LEU A 301 18.76 -27.73 -3.40
N THR A 302 19.89 -28.44 -3.52
CA THR A 302 21.23 -27.81 -3.53
C THR A 302 21.38 -26.81 -4.68
N THR A 303 20.82 -27.13 -5.84
CA THR A 303 20.85 -26.23 -7.01
C THR A 303 20.01 -24.98 -6.78
N LEU A 304 18.81 -25.11 -6.21
CA LEU A 304 17.95 -23.98 -5.86
C LEU A 304 18.57 -23.07 -4.79
N VAL A 305 19.24 -23.65 -3.79
CA VAL A 305 19.98 -22.87 -2.77
C VAL A 305 21.09 -22.06 -3.45
N ASN A 306 21.86 -22.69 -4.33
CA ASN A 306 22.92 -22.00 -5.08
C ASN A 306 22.37 -20.86 -5.97
N LEU A 307 21.26 -21.11 -6.67
CA LEU A 307 20.58 -20.11 -7.50
C LEU A 307 20.00 -18.96 -6.68
N SER A 308 19.64 -19.20 -5.42
CA SER A 308 19.12 -18.15 -4.55
C SER A 308 20.18 -17.11 -4.18
N ALA A 309 21.47 -17.45 -4.26
CA ALA A 309 22.60 -16.56 -3.95
C ALA A 309 22.45 -15.81 -2.60
N GLY A 310 21.85 -16.46 -1.58
CA GLY A 310 21.58 -15.85 -0.28
C GLY A 310 20.40 -14.86 -0.23
N LEU A 311 19.53 -14.82 -1.26
CA LEU A 311 18.34 -13.97 -1.33
C LEU A 311 17.07 -14.76 -0.95
N TRP A 312 16.45 -14.39 0.17
CA TRP A 312 15.16 -14.98 0.60
C TRP A 312 14.06 -14.83 -0.43
N ILE A 313 13.97 -13.65 -1.07
CA ILE A 313 12.95 -13.41 -2.09
C ILE A 313 13.05 -14.38 -3.26
N TYR A 314 14.26 -14.86 -3.61
CA TYR A 314 14.42 -15.85 -4.66
C TYR A 314 13.73 -17.15 -4.28
N ALA A 315 14.07 -17.71 -3.13
CA ALA A 315 13.48 -18.96 -2.63
C ALA A 315 11.96 -18.86 -2.52
N VAL A 316 11.44 -17.77 -1.94
CA VAL A 316 9.98 -17.55 -1.80
C VAL A 316 9.29 -17.46 -3.16
N THR A 317 9.89 -16.74 -4.11
CA THR A 317 9.31 -16.59 -5.46
C THR A 317 9.36 -17.92 -6.22
N VAL A 318 10.41 -18.73 -6.05
CA VAL A 318 10.51 -20.07 -6.64
C VAL A 318 9.44 -21.00 -6.10
N CYS A 319 9.21 -21.03 -4.79
CA CYS A 319 8.15 -21.84 -4.22
C CYS A 319 6.78 -21.45 -4.80
N ARG A 320 6.46 -20.14 -4.83
CA ARG A 320 5.21 -19.66 -5.47
C ARG A 320 5.10 -20.10 -6.92
N PHE A 321 6.18 -19.91 -7.68
CA PHE A 321 6.24 -20.28 -9.09
C PHE A 321 6.06 -21.77 -9.33
N ILE A 322 6.44 -22.65 -8.39
CA ILE A 322 6.25 -24.11 -8.47
C ILE A 322 4.86 -24.53 -7.96
N ILE A 323 4.34 -23.84 -6.94
CA ILE A 323 3.00 -24.10 -6.38
C ILE A 323 1.89 -23.66 -7.33
N GLU A 324 2.17 -22.64 -8.16
CA GLU A 324 1.20 -22.04 -9.07
C GLU A 324 0.49 -23.07 -9.96
N PRO A 325 -0.86 -23.13 -9.93
CA PRO A 325 -1.62 -23.99 -10.80
C PRO A 325 -1.41 -23.58 -12.26
N ASN A 326 -0.68 -24.39 -13.02
CA ASN A 326 -0.58 -24.24 -14.46
C ASN A 326 -0.61 -25.59 -15.18
N SER A 327 -0.63 -25.53 -16.51
CA SER A 327 -0.71 -26.70 -17.38
C SER A 327 0.51 -27.62 -17.31
N SER A 328 1.66 -27.14 -16.82
CA SER A 328 2.92 -27.87 -16.76
C SER A 328 3.10 -28.62 -15.42
N GLY A 329 2.52 -28.10 -14.34
CA GLY A 329 2.62 -28.70 -13.01
C GLY A 329 4.00 -28.55 -12.34
N PRO A 330 4.10 -28.97 -11.07
CA PRO A 330 5.24 -28.64 -10.20
C PRO A 330 6.58 -29.25 -10.66
N VAL A 331 6.55 -30.41 -11.31
CA VAL A 331 7.76 -31.10 -11.80
C VAL A 331 8.41 -30.29 -12.94
N ASP A 332 7.63 -29.95 -13.97
CA ASP A 332 8.10 -29.16 -15.11
C ASP A 332 8.50 -27.73 -14.69
N GLN A 333 7.79 -27.15 -13.72
CA GLN A 333 8.15 -25.86 -13.12
C GLN A 333 9.51 -25.92 -12.44
N LEU A 334 9.77 -26.95 -11.62
CA LEU A 334 11.06 -27.15 -10.99
C LEU A 334 12.17 -27.30 -12.05
N ASP A 335 11.98 -28.15 -13.05
CA ASP A 335 12.96 -28.36 -14.13
C ASP A 335 13.26 -27.07 -14.89
N THR A 336 12.24 -26.23 -15.10
CA THR A 336 12.42 -24.92 -15.73
C THR A 336 13.32 -24.01 -14.87
N VAL A 337 13.11 -23.95 -13.55
CA VAL A 337 13.97 -23.15 -12.66
C VAL A 337 15.40 -23.71 -12.64
N LEU A 338 15.55 -25.03 -12.54
CA LEU A 338 16.85 -25.69 -12.53
C LEU A 338 17.65 -25.46 -13.82
N SER A 339 16.97 -25.26 -14.96
CA SER A 339 17.64 -24.94 -16.23
C SER A 339 18.46 -23.65 -16.18
N LEU A 340 18.15 -22.72 -15.26
CA LEU A 340 18.93 -21.49 -15.03
C LEU A 340 20.33 -21.75 -14.48
N ALA A 341 20.57 -22.92 -13.87
CA ALA A 341 21.89 -23.30 -13.38
C ALA A 341 22.85 -23.75 -14.49
N THR A 342 22.36 -23.92 -15.73
CA THR A 342 23.22 -24.30 -16.85
C THR A 342 24.07 -23.09 -17.28
N PRO A 343 25.41 -23.25 -17.36
CA PRO A 343 26.28 -22.13 -17.74
C PRO A 343 26.03 -21.75 -19.20
N VAL A 344 25.35 -20.62 -19.41
CA VAL A 344 25.28 -19.99 -20.72
C VAL A 344 26.66 -19.36 -20.99
N PRO A 345 27.30 -19.60 -22.15
CA PRO A 345 28.51 -18.89 -22.53
C PRO A 345 28.14 -17.44 -22.89
N SER A 346 28.04 -16.55 -21.89
CA SER A 346 27.83 -15.13 -22.10
C SER A 346 29.17 -14.39 -22.12
N ASN A 347 29.57 -13.97 -23.32
CA ASN A 347 30.71 -13.07 -23.60
C ASN A 347 30.40 -11.61 -23.22
N THR A 348 29.84 -11.38 -22.04
CA THR A 348 29.54 -10.03 -21.55
C THR A 348 29.93 -9.94 -20.10
N SER A 349 31.02 -9.23 -19.85
CA SER A 349 31.38 -8.63 -18.58
C SER A 349 30.34 -7.58 -18.19
N GLU A 350 29.10 -8.00 -17.92
CA GLU A 350 27.98 -7.11 -17.61
C GLU A 350 27.62 -7.23 -16.11
N SER A 351 28.32 -6.40 -15.34
CA SER A 351 28.02 -5.93 -13.98
C SER A 351 27.85 -6.99 -12.87
N ASP A 352 28.66 -6.86 -11.81
CA ASP A 352 28.41 -7.40 -10.45
C ASP A 352 27.12 -6.81 -9.85
N HIS A 353 25.98 -6.98 -10.51
CA HIS A 353 24.70 -6.57 -9.96
C HIS A 353 24.27 -7.62 -8.92
N PRO A 354 24.05 -7.24 -7.66
CA PRO A 354 23.81 -8.17 -6.56
C PRO A 354 22.42 -8.80 -6.56
N LEU A 355 21.60 -8.53 -7.59
CA LEU A 355 20.32 -9.19 -7.84
C LEU A 355 20.32 -9.91 -9.20
N THR A 356 21.49 -10.22 -9.76
CA THR A 356 21.59 -10.82 -11.11
C THR A 356 20.81 -12.13 -11.22
N GLU A 357 20.96 -13.01 -10.24
CA GLU A 357 20.26 -14.29 -10.20
C GLU A 357 18.74 -14.10 -10.12
N LEU A 358 18.30 -13.13 -9.31
CA LEU A 358 16.88 -12.76 -9.20
C LEU A 358 16.35 -12.15 -10.51
N ASP A 359 17.14 -11.32 -11.19
CA ASP A 359 16.78 -10.71 -12.48
C ASP A 359 16.68 -11.78 -13.59
N MET A 360 17.56 -12.78 -13.58
CA MET A 360 17.47 -13.93 -14.47
C MET A 360 16.17 -14.71 -14.24
N PHE A 361 15.77 -14.89 -12.98
CA PHE A 361 14.53 -15.57 -12.66
C PHE A 361 13.28 -14.75 -13.01
N TYR A 362 13.27 -13.44 -12.77
CA TYR A 362 12.19 -12.57 -13.26
C TYR A 362 12.11 -12.55 -14.78
N THR A 363 13.24 -12.59 -15.48
CA THR A 363 13.29 -12.74 -16.93
C THR A 363 12.67 -14.06 -17.38
N LEU A 364 12.94 -15.16 -16.68
CA LEU A 364 12.31 -16.46 -16.95
C LEU A 364 10.78 -16.39 -16.80
N ILE A 365 10.29 -15.77 -15.72
CA ILE A 365 8.85 -15.58 -15.47
C ILE A 365 8.22 -14.76 -16.60
N MET A 366 8.83 -13.63 -16.97
CA MET A 366 8.33 -12.77 -18.05
C MET A 366 8.32 -13.49 -19.42
N ARG A 367 9.30 -14.35 -19.69
CA ARG A 367 9.36 -15.15 -20.93
C ARG A 367 8.25 -16.20 -21.06
N ARG A 368 7.62 -16.59 -19.96
CA ARG A 368 6.46 -17.49 -19.99
C ARG A 368 5.17 -16.80 -20.44
N VAL A 369 5.14 -15.46 -20.42
CA VAL A 369 4.01 -14.71 -20.96
C VAL A 369 3.94 -14.94 -22.47
N PHE A 370 2.79 -15.41 -22.96
CA PHE A 370 2.61 -15.64 -24.39
C PHE A 370 2.94 -14.36 -25.20
N PRO A 371 3.72 -14.45 -26.29
CA PRO A 371 4.13 -13.27 -27.05
C PRO A 371 2.96 -12.38 -27.53
N LYS A 372 1.80 -12.98 -27.79
CA LYS A 372 0.57 -12.24 -28.18
C LYS A 372 -0.06 -11.44 -27.03
N VAL A 373 0.17 -11.86 -25.79
CA VAL A 373 -0.41 -11.28 -24.56
C VAL A 373 0.58 -10.32 -23.89
N LEU A 374 1.88 -10.48 -24.13
CA LEU A 374 2.94 -9.67 -23.55
C LEU A 374 2.74 -8.14 -23.67
N PRO A 375 2.35 -7.58 -24.83
CA PRO A 375 2.11 -6.13 -24.93
C PRO A 375 1.01 -5.64 -23.96
N THR A 376 -0.05 -6.44 -23.79
CA THR A 376 -1.14 -6.13 -22.85
C THR A 376 -0.65 -6.19 -21.41
N VAL A 377 0.16 -7.19 -21.06
CA VAL A 377 0.76 -7.32 -19.73
C VAL A 377 1.65 -6.12 -19.40
N LEU A 378 2.52 -5.71 -20.32
CA LEU A 378 3.39 -4.55 -20.11
C LEU A 378 2.58 -3.24 -19.94
N GLN A 379 1.47 -3.08 -20.66
CA GLN A 379 0.55 -1.95 -20.46
C GLN A 379 -0.14 -1.98 -19.10
N ILE A 380 -0.59 -3.16 -18.62
CA ILE A 380 -1.16 -3.33 -17.28
C ILE A 380 -0.13 -2.94 -16.22
N LEU A 381 1.09 -3.49 -16.32
CA LEU A 381 2.19 -3.22 -15.40
C LEU A 381 2.62 -1.74 -15.42
N LEU A 382 2.57 -1.10 -16.59
CA LEU A 382 2.83 0.34 -16.75
C LEU A 382 1.77 1.17 -16.01
N LEU A 383 0.48 0.90 -16.23
CA LEU A 383 -0.60 1.61 -15.57
C LEU A 383 -0.55 1.46 -14.05
N HIS A 384 -0.30 0.23 -13.57
CA HIS A 384 -0.08 -0.01 -12.15
C HIS A 384 1.14 0.78 -11.64
N SER A 385 2.23 0.83 -12.42
CA SER A 385 3.46 1.50 -12.01
C SER A 385 3.39 3.03 -11.98
N LEU A 386 2.42 3.64 -12.67
CA LEU A 386 2.28 5.09 -12.77
C LEU A 386 1.71 5.73 -11.49
N ASN A 387 1.22 4.96 -10.51
CA ASN A 387 0.72 5.42 -9.20
C ASN A 387 0.03 6.78 -9.31
N LEU A 388 -1.14 6.85 -9.95
CA LEU A 388 -1.87 8.11 -10.16
C LEU A 388 -2.73 8.42 -8.92
N PRO A 389 -2.28 9.19 -7.91
CA PRO A 389 -2.99 9.34 -6.64
C PRO A 389 -4.37 10.00 -6.78
N GLN A 390 -4.65 10.66 -7.91
CA GLN A 390 -5.91 11.37 -8.17
C GLN A 390 -6.97 10.49 -8.84
N CYS A 391 -6.62 9.28 -9.27
CA CYS A 391 -7.54 8.36 -9.91
C CYS A 391 -7.21 6.97 -9.36
N GLN A 392 -8.19 6.27 -8.77
CA GLN A 392 -8.05 4.87 -8.33
C GLN A 392 -7.84 3.95 -9.56
N VAL A 393 -6.72 4.12 -10.27
CA VAL A 393 -6.41 3.45 -11.54
C VAL A 393 -5.84 2.07 -11.28
N GLN A 394 -5.55 1.70 -10.02
CA GLN A 394 -5.00 0.39 -9.69
C GLN A 394 -6.06 -0.69 -9.50
N VAL A 395 -7.36 -0.33 -9.47
CA VAL A 395 -8.43 -1.33 -9.51
C VAL A 395 -8.56 -1.90 -10.92
N ILE A 396 -8.74 -3.21 -11.00
CA ILE A 396 -8.90 -3.96 -12.25
C ILE A 396 -9.94 -3.34 -13.17
N PRO A 397 -11.13 -2.90 -12.71
CA PRO A 397 -12.10 -2.26 -13.59
C PRO A 397 -11.55 -1.01 -14.29
N ALA A 398 -10.76 -0.18 -13.61
CA ALA A 398 -10.18 1.03 -14.19
C ALA A 398 -9.13 0.67 -15.24
N VAL A 399 -8.19 -0.23 -14.90
CA VAL A 399 -7.17 -0.72 -15.84
C VAL A 399 -7.81 -1.40 -17.06
N ALA A 400 -8.79 -2.27 -16.81
CA ALA A 400 -9.52 -2.98 -17.85
C ALA A 400 -10.20 -1.99 -18.79
N ASN A 401 -10.87 -0.96 -18.28
CA ASN A 401 -11.53 0.07 -19.10
C ASN A 401 -10.54 0.90 -19.92
N ILE A 402 -9.43 1.34 -19.32
CA ILE A 402 -8.36 2.09 -20.00
C ILE A 402 -7.83 1.30 -21.21
N LEU A 403 -7.59 0.01 -21.00
CA LEU A 403 -7.10 -0.89 -22.03
C LEU A 403 -8.23 -1.48 -22.89
N GLY A 404 -9.50 -1.21 -22.51
CA GLY A 404 -10.74 -1.93 -22.81
C GLY A 404 -10.56 -3.41 -23.11
N LEU A 405 -10.07 -4.06 -22.08
CA LEU A 405 -10.09 -5.50 -21.89
C LEU A 405 -11.36 -5.85 -21.12
N SER A 406 -11.88 -7.05 -21.30
CA SER A 406 -12.76 -7.63 -20.28
C SER A 406 -11.94 -7.95 -19.03
N GLU A 407 -12.61 -8.05 -17.88
CA GLU A 407 -11.97 -8.49 -16.63
C GLU A 407 -11.30 -9.86 -16.82
N LEU A 408 -11.95 -10.78 -17.53
CA LEU A 408 -11.39 -12.09 -17.85
C LEU A 408 -10.10 -11.97 -18.67
N GLN A 409 -10.05 -11.07 -19.66
CA GLN A 409 -8.84 -10.84 -20.45
C GLN A 409 -7.70 -10.27 -19.60
N LEU A 410 -8.00 -9.33 -18.69
CA LEU A 410 -7.00 -8.79 -17.77
C LEU A 410 -6.48 -9.88 -16.82
N ARG A 411 -7.37 -10.64 -16.19
CA ARG A 411 -7.00 -11.75 -15.29
C ARG A 411 -6.15 -12.80 -16.01
N ASN A 412 -6.51 -13.15 -17.24
CA ASN A 412 -5.75 -14.08 -18.07
C ASN A 412 -4.40 -13.50 -18.52
N ALA A 413 -4.28 -12.18 -18.70
CA ALA A 413 -3.00 -11.55 -18.96
C ALA A 413 -2.09 -11.62 -17.73
N CYS A 414 -2.65 -11.42 -16.54
CA CYS A 414 -1.93 -11.49 -15.27
C CYS A 414 -1.63 -12.92 -14.78
N SER A 415 -2.30 -13.96 -15.30
CA SER A 415 -2.21 -15.32 -14.75
C SER A 415 -0.81 -15.92 -14.84
N SER A 416 0.00 -15.53 -15.83
CA SER A 416 1.38 -16.00 -15.98
C SER A 416 2.37 -15.33 -15.01
N LEU A 417 1.93 -14.33 -14.24
CA LEU A 417 2.75 -13.55 -13.32
C LEU A 417 2.35 -13.78 -11.85
N GLN A 418 1.55 -14.80 -11.55
CA GLN A 418 1.04 -15.08 -10.20
C GLN A 418 2.14 -15.31 -9.15
N SER A 419 3.40 -15.50 -9.55
CA SER A 419 4.55 -15.67 -8.64
C SER A 419 5.04 -14.35 -8.08
N VAL A 420 4.79 -13.27 -8.82
CA VAL A 420 5.35 -11.95 -8.57
C VAL A 420 4.28 -10.88 -8.35
N LEU A 421 3.05 -11.13 -8.79
CA LEU A 421 1.90 -10.29 -8.54
C LEU A 421 0.69 -11.08 -8.07
N GLU A 422 -0.18 -10.42 -7.33
CA GLU A 422 -1.50 -10.90 -6.98
C GLU A 422 -2.58 -9.93 -7.43
N ILE A 423 -3.78 -10.47 -7.61
CA ILE A 423 -5.01 -9.71 -7.73
C ILE A 423 -5.75 -9.90 -6.43
N THR A 424 -5.87 -8.83 -5.66
CA THR A 424 -6.49 -8.85 -4.34
C THR A 424 -8.02 -8.99 -4.43
N PRO A 425 -8.73 -9.38 -3.35
CA PRO A 425 -10.19 -9.53 -3.35
C PRO A 425 -10.95 -8.24 -3.69
N ASP A 426 -10.38 -7.09 -3.31
CA ASP A 426 -10.80 -5.73 -3.64
C ASP A 426 -10.39 -5.30 -5.05
N LEU A 427 -9.90 -6.24 -5.87
CA LEU A 427 -9.59 -6.07 -7.29
C LEU A 427 -8.40 -5.14 -7.56
N HIS A 428 -7.45 -5.01 -6.63
CA HIS A 428 -6.20 -4.31 -6.89
C HIS A 428 -5.13 -5.27 -7.42
N ILE A 429 -4.25 -4.75 -8.27
CA ILE A 429 -3.03 -5.45 -8.66
C ILE A 429 -1.96 -5.08 -7.63
N ARG A 430 -1.31 -6.07 -7.03
CA ARG A 430 -0.24 -5.86 -6.05
C ARG A 430 0.98 -6.72 -6.39
N PHE A 431 2.17 -6.15 -6.28
CA PHE A 431 3.39 -6.94 -6.34
C PHE A 431 3.69 -7.56 -4.98
N TYR A 432 4.06 -8.84 -4.98
CA TYR A 432 4.48 -9.52 -3.76
C TYR A 432 5.74 -8.92 -3.14
N HIS A 433 6.58 -8.30 -3.96
CA HIS A 433 7.80 -7.66 -3.50
C HIS A 433 8.24 -6.53 -4.44
N ALA A 434 8.73 -5.43 -3.86
CA ALA A 434 9.14 -4.23 -4.58
C ALA A 434 10.23 -4.48 -5.65
N SER A 435 11.09 -5.49 -5.46
CA SER A 435 12.17 -5.82 -6.41
C SER A 435 11.67 -6.17 -7.80
N PHE A 436 10.46 -6.74 -7.95
CA PHE A 436 9.88 -7.01 -9.26
C PHE A 436 9.47 -5.71 -9.96
N GLY A 437 8.80 -4.80 -9.24
CA GLY A 437 8.47 -3.46 -9.73
C GLY A 437 9.72 -2.66 -10.14
N GLU A 438 10.82 -2.79 -9.40
CA GLU A 438 12.11 -2.18 -9.76
C GLU A 438 12.76 -2.83 -10.98
N PHE A 439 12.64 -4.15 -11.13
CA PHE A 439 13.15 -4.88 -12.28
C PHE A 439 12.48 -4.39 -13.56
N ILE A 440 11.15 -4.40 -13.62
CA ILE A 440 10.37 -4.03 -14.82
C ILE A 440 10.48 -2.54 -15.19
N ARG A 441 10.83 -1.67 -14.24
CA ARG A 441 11.09 -0.24 -14.46
C ARG A 441 12.53 0.05 -14.89
N ASN A 442 13.47 -0.87 -14.69
CA ASN A 442 14.87 -0.64 -15.02
C ASN A 442 15.20 -1.24 -16.40
N PRO A 443 15.50 -0.42 -17.43
CA PRO A 443 15.74 -0.89 -18.79
C PRO A 443 16.99 -1.77 -18.92
N THR A 444 18.00 -1.57 -18.07
CA THR A 444 19.22 -2.39 -18.06
C THR A 444 18.96 -3.78 -17.49
N ARG A 445 18.12 -3.88 -16.46
CA ARG A 445 17.76 -5.16 -15.81
C ARG A 445 16.74 -5.95 -16.62
N SER A 446 15.62 -5.33 -17.00
CA SER A 446 14.49 -6.03 -17.66
C SER A 446 14.60 -6.10 -19.19
N LYS A 447 15.47 -5.30 -19.82
CA LYS A 447 15.72 -5.31 -21.27
C LYS A 447 14.42 -5.19 -22.06
N GLU A 448 14.06 -6.24 -22.82
CA GLU A 448 12.83 -6.32 -23.63
C GLU A 448 11.53 -6.27 -22.80
N PHE A 449 11.60 -6.53 -21.49
CA PHE A 449 10.47 -6.50 -20.57
C PHE A 449 10.28 -5.17 -19.84
N CYS A 450 11.05 -4.13 -20.22
CA CYS A 450 10.90 -2.80 -19.63
C CYS A 450 9.55 -2.18 -19.98
N ILE A 451 8.76 -1.80 -18.97
CA ILE A 451 7.38 -1.31 -19.14
C ILE A 451 7.29 -0.01 -19.94
N TYR A 452 8.35 0.80 -19.97
CA TYR A 452 8.36 2.06 -20.71
C TYR A 452 8.31 1.88 -22.23
N SER A 453 8.62 0.67 -22.73
CA SER A 453 8.38 0.31 -24.14
C SER A 453 6.88 0.38 -24.52
N SER A 454 5.99 0.29 -23.53
CA SER A 454 4.53 0.32 -23.74
C SER A 454 3.91 1.70 -23.66
N LEU A 455 4.69 2.75 -23.38
CA LEU A 455 4.19 4.14 -23.29
C LEU A 455 3.49 4.58 -24.59
N GLU A 456 4.17 4.42 -25.72
CA GLU A 456 3.64 4.80 -27.04
C GLU A 456 2.41 3.97 -27.45
N PRO A 457 2.44 2.62 -27.37
CA PRO A 457 1.24 1.81 -27.57
C PRO A 457 0.07 2.17 -26.66
N LEU A 458 0.32 2.44 -25.37
CA LEU A 458 -0.72 2.84 -24.42
C LEU A 458 -1.34 4.19 -24.81
N ARG A 459 -0.51 5.18 -25.15
CA ARG A 459 -0.95 6.51 -25.61
C ARG A 459 -1.86 6.39 -26.84
N ASN A 460 -1.44 5.64 -27.85
CA ASN A 460 -2.19 5.49 -29.09
C ASN A 460 -3.50 4.71 -28.86
N GLY A 461 -3.48 3.68 -28.00
CA GLY A 461 -4.67 2.93 -27.60
C GLY A 461 -5.71 3.80 -26.89
N LEU A 462 -5.25 4.63 -25.94
CA LEU A 462 -6.08 5.61 -25.22
C LEU A 462 -6.72 6.63 -26.18
N LEU A 463 -5.92 7.23 -27.07
CA LEU A 463 -6.41 8.18 -28.07
C LEU A 463 -7.49 7.58 -28.97
N ASN A 464 -7.26 6.36 -29.48
CA ASN A 464 -8.23 5.66 -30.32
C ASN A 464 -9.54 5.37 -29.57
N ARG A 465 -9.45 5.00 -28.28
CA ARG A 465 -10.63 4.77 -27.45
C ARG A 465 -11.42 6.04 -27.20
N LEU A 466 -10.75 7.12 -26.82
CA LEU A 466 -11.40 8.43 -26.65
C LEU A 466 -12.11 8.84 -27.94
N ASN A 467 -11.43 8.75 -29.09
CA ASN A 467 -12.02 9.03 -30.39
C ASN A 467 -13.23 8.13 -30.71
N SER A 468 -13.17 6.84 -30.33
CA SER A 468 -14.28 5.90 -30.55
C SER A 468 -15.51 6.25 -29.72
N VAL A 469 -15.34 6.65 -28.46
CA VAL A 469 -16.43 7.10 -27.57
C VAL A 469 -17.05 8.38 -28.12
N HIS A 470 -16.23 9.33 -28.59
CA HIS A 470 -16.73 10.58 -29.19
C HIS A 470 -17.42 10.39 -30.54
N SER A 471 -16.98 9.44 -31.38
CA SER A 471 -17.66 9.17 -32.65
C SER A 471 -19.09 8.61 -32.50
N HIS A 472 -19.44 8.11 -31.31
CA HIS A 472 -20.79 7.65 -30.96
C HIS A 472 -21.66 8.77 -30.33
N SER A 473 -21.09 9.91 -29.95
CA SER A 473 -21.84 11.12 -29.60
C SER A 473 -22.04 11.95 -30.88
N THR A 474 -23.26 12.00 -31.40
CA THR A 474 -23.60 12.58 -32.71
C THR A 474 -23.46 14.11 -32.81
N GLU A 475 -22.88 14.77 -31.82
CA GLU A 475 -22.68 16.20 -31.79
C GLU A 475 -21.30 16.50 -31.21
N THR A 476 -20.31 16.86 -32.05
CA THR A 476 -19.32 17.93 -31.84
C THR A 476 -18.01 17.70 -32.61
N ASN A 477 -17.54 18.74 -33.30
CA ASN A 477 -16.22 18.83 -33.91
C ASN A 477 -15.14 19.00 -32.83
N LEU A 478 -14.84 17.94 -32.08
CA LEU A 478 -13.90 17.97 -30.94
C LEU A 478 -12.64 17.15 -31.26
N ILE A 479 -11.49 17.81 -31.31
CA ILE A 479 -10.14 17.24 -31.44
C ILE A 479 -9.53 17.15 -30.05
N ILE A 480 -9.24 15.94 -29.56
CA ILE A 480 -8.56 15.71 -28.29
C ILE A 480 -7.08 15.43 -28.55
N ASP A 481 -6.23 16.41 -28.21
CA ASP A 481 -4.78 16.35 -28.27
C ASP A 481 -4.23 15.95 -26.89
N VAL A 482 -3.90 14.67 -26.72
CA VAL A 482 -3.17 14.19 -25.52
C VAL A 482 -1.68 14.49 -25.72
N THR A 483 -1.17 15.49 -25.01
CA THR A 483 0.25 15.85 -24.98
C THR A 483 0.95 15.17 -23.81
N TRP A 484 1.97 14.39 -24.13
CA TRP A 484 2.93 13.86 -23.16
C TRP A 484 4.07 14.86 -22.98
N PRO A 485 4.60 15.11 -21.77
CA PRO A 485 5.79 15.92 -21.60
C PRO A 485 6.95 15.31 -22.41
N ASN A 486 7.40 16.02 -23.44
CA ASN A 486 8.43 15.55 -24.36
C ASN A 486 9.71 15.16 -23.57
N PRO A 487 10.13 13.87 -23.58
CA PRO A 487 11.28 13.41 -22.80
C PRO A 487 12.60 14.07 -23.23
N GLU A 488 12.68 14.62 -24.44
CA GLU A 488 13.87 15.32 -24.94
C GLU A 488 13.94 16.79 -24.52
N ALA A 489 12.82 17.42 -24.15
CA ALA A 489 12.77 18.84 -23.83
C ALA A 489 13.24 19.16 -22.39
N SER A 490 13.31 18.16 -21.51
CA SER A 490 13.72 18.33 -20.11
C SER A 490 15.18 17.95 -19.82
N GLY A 491 15.90 17.36 -20.79
CA GLY A 491 17.30 16.95 -20.61
C GLY A 491 17.55 15.92 -19.49
N PHE A 492 16.49 15.36 -18.91
CA PHE A 492 16.53 14.48 -17.74
C PHE A 492 15.53 13.33 -17.93
N TRP A 493 16.03 12.11 -18.07
CA TRP A 493 15.25 10.90 -17.87
C TRP A 493 14.66 10.92 -16.45
N PRO A 494 13.37 10.60 -16.24
CA PRO A 494 12.71 10.83 -14.95
C PRO A 494 12.99 9.65 -14.01
N PHE A 495 14.19 9.61 -13.44
CA PHE A 495 14.49 8.77 -12.27
C PHE A 495 14.07 9.44 -10.95
N GLY A 496 13.35 10.57 -10.97
CA GLY A 496 13.05 11.30 -9.72
C GLY A 496 12.02 12.42 -9.74
N TYR A 497 11.13 12.53 -10.74
CA TYR A 497 10.10 13.57 -10.76
C TYR A 497 8.76 13.05 -11.30
N PHE A 498 8.09 12.19 -10.53
CA PHE A 498 6.63 12.08 -10.56
C PHE A 498 6.06 12.65 -9.25
N ASN A 499 6.63 13.77 -8.77
CA ASN A 499 6.12 14.53 -7.63
C ASN A 499 4.95 15.41 -8.09
N GLY A 500 3.74 14.85 -8.12
CA GLY A 500 2.50 15.64 -8.14
C GLY A 500 2.06 16.26 -9.47
N TYR A 501 2.68 15.90 -10.60
CA TYR A 501 2.18 16.28 -11.93
C TYR A 501 1.51 15.09 -12.62
N SER A 502 0.34 15.31 -13.20
CA SER A 502 -0.31 14.35 -14.10
C SER A 502 0.67 13.96 -15.20
N PRO A 503 0.93 12.67 -15.45
CA PRO A 503 1.80 12.22 -16.54
C PRO A 503 1.19 12.48 -17.93
N PHE A 504 -0.03 12.99 -17.99
CA PHE A 504 -0.77 13.31 -19.20
C PHE A 504 -1.31 14.74 -19.11
N GLU A 505 -1.06 15.56 -20.12
CA GLU A 505 -1.83 16.79 -20.34
C GLU A 505 -2.77 16.53 -21.51
N VAL A 506 -4.08 16.52 -21.26
CA VAL A 506 -5.08 16.33 -22.32
C VAL A 506 -5.62 17.70 -22.70
N SER A 507 -5.19 18.17 -23.87
CA SER A 507 -5.69 19.40 -24.45
C SER A 507 -6.84 19.08 -25.38
N VAL A 508 -7.93 19.82 -25.25
CA VAL A 508 -9.13 19.61 -26.05
C VAL A 508 -9.33 20.84 -26.92
N ARG A 509 -9.45 20.64 -28.24
CA ARG A 509 -9.62 21.70 -29.26
C ARG A 509 -10.88 21.41 -30.06
N TYR A 510 -11.53 22.44 -30.59
CA TYR A 510 -12.62 22.25 -31.55
C TYR A 510 -12.08 22.35 -32.98
N ASP A 511 -12.53 21.48 -33.88
CA ASP A 511 -12.39 21.73 -35.31
C ASP A 511 -13.48 22.70 -35.75
N SER A 512 -13.06 23.69 -36.53
CA SER A 512 -13.81 24.85 -37.04
C SER A 512 -15.35 24.75 -36.96
N ILE A 513 -16.01 25.62 -36.19
CA ILE A 513 -17.44 25.89 -36.39
C ILE A 513 -17.53 26.97 -37.48
N PHE A 514 -18.07 26.62 -38.64
CA PHE A 514 -18.51 27.63 -39.61
C PHE A 514 -19.78 28.28 -39.07
N VAL A 515 -19.64 29.44 -38.42
CA VAL A 515 -20.73 30.39 -38.24
C VAL A 515 -20.52 31.52 -39.23
N GLU A 516 -21.57 31.83 -39.99
CA GLU A 516 -21.63 32.83 -41.06
C GLU A 516 -20.66 34.02 -40.86
N GLY A 517 -19.56 34.02 -41.62
CA GLY A 517 -18.85 35.24 -41.99
C GLY A 517 -17.83 35.84 -41.02
N SER A 518 -17.46 35.22 -39.90
CA SER A 518 -16.37 35.75 -39.06
C SER A 518 -15.55 34.68 -38.32
N MET A 519 -14.22 34.80 -38.45
CA MET A 519 -13.24 33.92 -37.81
C MET A 519 -13.04 34.38 -36.36
N VAL A 520 -13.62 33.69 -35.38
CA VAL A 520 -13.45 33.99 -33.95
C VAL A 520 -12.19 33.30 -33.41
N SER A 521 -11.37 34.06 -32.66
CA SER A 521 -10.12 33.59 -32.06
C SER A 521 -10.35 32.48 -31.01
N ARG A 522 -9.50 31.45 -31.07
CA ARG A 522 -9.55 30.15 -30.36
C ARG A 522 -9.48 30.26 -28.82
N PRO A 523 -10.35 29.57 -28.05
CA PRO A 523 -10.06 29.23 -26.66
C PRO A 523 -9.30 27.89 -26.59
N HIS A 524 -8.10 27.89 -26.03
CA HIS A 524 -7.41 26.66 -25.62
C HIS A 524 -7.89 26.29 -24.21
N LEU A 525 -8.65 25.19 -24.09
CA LEU A 525 -8.99 24.60 -22.79
C LEU A 525 -7.90 23.60 -22.40
N ARG A 526 -7.22 23.88 -21.28
CA ARG A 526 -6.30 22.93 -20.62
C ARG A 526 -7.07 22.29 -19.47
N GLY A 527 -7.08 20.95 -19.41
CA GLY A 527 -7.70 20.19 -18.34
C GLY A 527 -6.93 18.91 -18.03
N ALA A 528 -7.20 18.32 -16.87
CA ALA A 528 -6.73 16.99 -16.49
C ALA A 528 -7.86 15.99 -16.70
N VAL A 529 -7.55 14.78 -17.17
CA VAL A 529 -8.54 13.69 -17.26
C VAL A 529 -8.56 12.99 -15.92
N PHE A 530 -9.74 12.94 -15.30
CA PHE A 530 -9.97 12.09 -14.14
C PHE A 530 -10.82 10.90 -14.58
N ILE A 531 -10.51 9.71 -14.08
CA ILE A 531 -11.38 8.55 -14.22
C ILE A 531 -12.13 8.43 -12.90
N ALA A 532 -13.37 8.90 -12.87
CA ALA A 532 -14.26 8.73 -11.72
C ALA A 532 -15.08 7.45 -11.90
N HIS A 533 -15.15 6.62 -10.87
CA HIS A 533 -16.07 5.48 -10.81
C HIS A 533 -17.41 5.98 -10.27
N GLU A 534 -18.45 6.02 -11.11
CA GLU A 534 -19.80 6.35 -10.66
C GLU A 534 -20.54 5.06 -10.27
N ILE A 535 -20.97 4.94 -9.01
CA ILE A 535 -21.99 3.96 -8.60
C ILE A 535 -23.32 4.59 -8.99
N THR A 536 -23.91 4.14 -10.08
CA THR A 536 -25.16 4.70 -10.62
C THR A 536 -26.36 4.32 -9.73
N ASN A 537 -26.80 5.23 -8.87
CA ASN A 537 -28.16 5.24 -8.34
C ASN A 537 -29.07 5.97 -9.34
N LYS A 538 -29.95 5.25 -10.06
CA LYS A 538 -30.96 5.86 -10.93
C LYS A 538 -32.31 6.05 -10.23
N HIS A 539 -32.59 7.31 -9.93
CA HIS A 539 -33.86 8.08 -9.90
C HIS A 539 -35.17 7.50 -9.35
N SER A 540 -35.69 8.17 -8.32
CA SER A 540 -36.82 9.14 -8.38
C SER A 540 -36.73 9.98 -7.09
N GLY A 541 -36.90 11.30 -6.97
CA GLY A 541 -37.48 12.39 -7.75
C GLY A 541 -37.87 13.44 -6.69
N GLY A 542 -37.47 14.71 -6.85
CA GLY A 542 -38.03 15.81 -6.04
C GLY A 542 -37.12 16.45 -4.97
N ALA A 543 -36.65 17.65 -5.30
CA ALA A 543 -36.43 18.83 -4.45
C ALA A 543 -35.78 18.72 -3.04
N SER A 544 -34.72 19.53 -2.90
CA SER A 544 -34.30 20.31 -1.72
C SER A 544 -33.27 19.74 -0.74
N ARG A 545 -32.15 20.48 -0.66
CA ARG A 545 -31.23 20.78 0.45
C ARG A 545 -30.92 19.70 1.51
N GLN A 546 -29.59 19.48 1.64
CA GLN A 546 -28.85 18.97 2.81
C GLN A 546 -29.26 17.59 3.32
N SER A 547 -28.34 16.61 3.24
CA SER A 547 -27.83 15.86 4.41
C SER A 547 -27.16 14.53 4.04
N ASN A 548 -26.15 14.19 4.85
CA ASN A 548 -25.81 12.85 5.34
C ASN A 548 -25.32 11.78 4.35
N ALA A 549 -24.00 11.72 4.22
CA ALA A 549 -23.28 10.50 3.89
C ALA A 549 -23.24 9.60 5.14
N THR A 550 -24.10 8.58 5.19
CA THR A 550 -23.88 7.41 6.05
C THR A 550 -24.66 6.22 5.51
N ASN A 551 -23.99 5.07 5.54
CA ASN A 551 -24.42 3.72 5.17
C ASN A 551 -24.34 3.41 3.69
N LEU A 552 -23.47 2.45 3.33
CA LEU A 552 -23.74 1.41 2.33
C LEU A 552 -22.65 0.31 2.46
N GLN A 553 -23.05 -0.84 3.01
CA GLN A 553 -22.36 -2.13 2.88
C GLN A 553 -22.73 -2.77 1.51
N PRO A 554 -21.95 -3.76 1.01
CA PRO A 554 -21.61 -3.87 -0.40
C PRO A 554 -22.59 -4.68 -1.26
N ALA A 555 -22.72 -4.25 -2.53
CA ALA A 555 -23.48 -4.88 -3.60
C ALA A 555 -22.85 -6.19 -4.13
N TYR A 556 -22.62 -7.17 -3.26
CA TYR A 556 -22.01 -8.45 -3.61
C TYR A 556 -23.00 -9.48 -4.22
N GLN A 557 -24.31 -9.19 -4.23
CA GLN A 557 -25.34 -10.19 -4.59
C GLN A 557 -25.90 -10.11 -6.03
N LEU A 558 -25.41 -9.23 -6.91
CA LEU A 558 -25.90 -9.15 -8.30
C LEU A 558 -24.94 -9.73 -9.36
N PHE A 559 -23.99 -10.56 -8.96
CA PHE A 559 -22.82 -10.91 -9.80
C PHE A 559 -22.92 -12.25 -10.56
N GLN A 560 -23.99 -13.04 -10.44
CA GLN A 560 -23.98 -14.43 -10.92
C GLN A 560 -24.61 -14.72 -12.30
N GLN A 561 -25.14 -13.75 -13.08
CA GLN A 561 -25.98 -14.14 -14.24
C GLN A 561 -25.73 -13.49 -15.61
N THR A 562 -24.86 -12.50 -15.77
CA THR A 562 -24.70 -11.88 -17.10
C THR A 562 -23.23 -11.58 -17.39
N GLY A 563 -22.59 -12.43 -18.18
CA GLY A 563 -21.23 -12.22 -18.71
C GLY A 563 -21.15 -11.09 -19.75
N GLU A 564 -21.68 -9.91 -19.43
CA GLU A 564 -21.62 -8.71 -20.27
C GLU A 564 -20.80 -7.62 -19.58
N CYS A 565 -19.93 -6.96 -20.36
CA CYS A 565 -19.15 -5.79 -19.93
C CYS A 565 -20.01 -4.78 -19.16
N TYR A 566 -19.45 -4.19 -18.10
CA TYR A 566 -20.00 -3.05 -17.37
C TYR A 566 -20.50 -1.98 -18.35
N LYS A 567 -21.82 -1.90 -18.54
CA LYS A 567 -22.50 -0.77 -19.24
C LYS A 567 -22.69 0.44 -18.31
N GLY A 568 -21.97 0.50 -17.19
CA GLY A 568 -22.30 1.39 -16.07
C GLY A 568 -21.22 2.40 -15.66
N THR A 569 -20.03 2.40 -16.25
CA THR A 569 -18.98 3.39 -15.89
C THR A 569 -18.89 4.47 -16.97
N THR A 570 -19.48 5.62 -16.70
CA THR A 570 -19.32 6.84 -17.50
C THR A 570 -17.91 7.40 -17.26
N LEU A 571 -17.14 7.60 -18.33
CA LEU A 571 -15.84 8.27 -18.26
C LEU A 571 -16.08 9.78 -18.10
N TYR A 572 -16.01 10.33 -16.89
CA TYR A 572 -16.19 11.77 -16.65
C TYR A 572 -14.94 12.56 -17.02
N LEU A 573 -15.00 13.34 -18.10
CA LEU A 573 -13.99 14.33 -18.45
C LEU A 573 -14.24 15.64 -17.70
N GLY A 574 -13.73 15.77 -16.47
CA GLY A 574 -13.80 17.01 -15.70
C GLY A 574 -12.77 18.05 -16.16
N LEU A 575 -13.18 19.04 -16.97
CA LEU A 575 -12.34 20.19 -17.32
C LEU A 575 -12.34 21.21 -16.17
N TRP A 576 -11.24 21.33 -15.43
CA TRP A 576 -11.07 22.41 -14.44
C TRP A 576 -10.36 23.62 -15.07
N GLN A 577 -11.08 24.73 -15.25
CA GLN A 577 -10.47 26.02 -15.52
C GLN A 577 -10.08 26.66 -14.19
N LYS A 578 -8.89 27.29 -14.10
CA LYS A 578 -8.37 27.93 -12.88
C LYS A 578 -9.24 29.09 -12.32
N GLN A 579 -10.40 29.33 -12.91
CA GLN A 579 -11.47 30.22 -12.42
C GLN A 579 -12.85 29.58 -12.70
N GLY A 580 -13.25 28.65 -11.84
CA GLY A 580 -14.63 28.57 -11.32
C GLY A 580 -15.79 28.33 -12.29
N PHE A 581 -15.70 27.39 -13.22
CA PHE A 581 -16.90 26.76 -13.82
C PHE A 581 -16.67 25.27 -14.07
N VAL A 582 -17.61 24.45 -13.62
CA VAL A 582 -17.72 23.02 -13.90
C VAL A 582 -18.68 22.86 -15.08
N LEU A 583 -18.25 22.21 -16.15
CA LEU A 583 -19.11 21.76 -17.23
C LEU A 583 -19.28 20.24 -17.08
N GLU A 584 -20.50 19.81 -16.79
CA GLU A 584 -20.92 18.41 -16.87
C GLU A 584 -21.18 18.05 -18.35
N LEU A 585 -20.63 16.92 -18.82
CA LEU A 585 -20.89 16.32 -20.14
C LEU A 585 -21.40 14.90 -19.96
#